data_AF-A0AAP4V5P1-F1
#
_entry.id   AF-A0AAP4V5P1-F1
#
_cell.length_a   1.000
_cell.length_b   1.000
_cell.length_c   1.000
_cell.angle_alpha   90.00
_cell.angle_beta   90.00
_cell.angle_gamma   90.00
#
_symmetry.space_group_name_H-M   'P 1'
#
loop_
_entity.id
_entity.type
_entity.pdbx_description
1 polymer ?
#
loop_
_entity_poly.entity_id
_entity_poly.type
_entity_poly.pdbx_seq_one_letter_code
_entity_poly.pdbx_strand_id
1 'polypeptide(L)'
;MIFCFIGAFLGFLTLGPYFTWGNHFREIVGIVNVGLFIILSAKFKIIERNNIKYALMAMVLIFLFSFRFDQYYNIIFNGLFYTASLVPFVLVTKKLKLKIYDYFIKIIAISYIPAIMVAILLLIGIDLPWEQLASNSTSKSYYRQYLGLANYAVYYDISEQYIFSFGGSIDRICAMFNEPGVVGTVSALILISKKMKLKSRYEKIILIAGVLSLSFAFYFLVVAYLMLKSRRNFIIIAFSSIIIFSITPKDSFLYNRLLYRFEINSEGLAGNNRVNNGFEYLYKDFHENGSIKDIMLGIGESQFYIKSANYNSSALSWKTFIVIDGYILFCLHALFFIYMGLRGGNKNTILFIIIYFASLYQRPFDFSLGYWLIFFAGILYSLNKEENTVDNKSLSRGNVNEEKSIVCN
;
A
#
# COMPACT_ATOMS: atom_id res chain seq x y z
N MET A 1 -20.06 15.29 0.08
CA MET A 1 -19.93 13.96 -0.58
C MET A 1 -18.81 13.99 -1.63
N ILE A 2 -18.83 14.99 -2.51
CA ILE A 2 -17.80 15.24 -3.54
C ILE A 2 -16.38 15.26 -2.99
N PHE A 3 -16.10 16.06 -1.94
CA PHE A 3 -14.77 16.10 -1.30
C PHE A 3 -14.24 14.73 -0.88
N CYS A 4 -15.10 13.87 -0.31
CA CYS A 4 -14.66 12.54 0.10
C CYS A 4 -14.28 11.66 -1.09
N PHE A 5 -15.00 11.79 -2.20
CA PHE A 5 -14.70 11.07 -3.44
C PHE A 5 -13.42 11.60 -4.09
N ILE A 6 -13.24 12.93 -4.16
CA ILE A 6 -12.03 13.55 -4.72
C ILE A 6 -10.79 13.18 -3.89
N GLY A 7 -10.85 13.23 -2.56
CA GLY A 7 -9.74 12.79 -1.72
C GLY A 7 -9.42 11.29 -1.89
N ALA A 8 -10.43 10.46 -2.13
CA ALA A 8 -10.25 9.04 -2.40
C ALA A 8 -9.61 8.79 -3.77
N PHE A 9 -10.07 9.52 -4.78
CA PHE A 9 -9.53 9.46 -6.13
C PHE A 9 -8.08 9.95 -6.15
N LEU A 10 -7.76 11.05 -5.46
CA LEU A 10 -6.39 11.52 -5.27
C LEU A 10 -5.52 10.45 -4.61
N GLY A 11 -6.05 9.76 -3.59
CA GLY A 11 -5.37 8.61 -2.97
C GLY A 11 -5.03 7.51 -3.99
N PHE A 12 -5.94 7.19 -4.90
CA PHE A 12 -5.70 6.26 -6.00
C PHE A 12 -4.65 6.78 -6.99
N LEU A 13 -4.71 8.04 -7.39
CA LEU A 13 -3.73 8.65 -8.31
C LEU A 13 -2.32 8.68 -7.71
N THR A 14 -2.19 8.86 -6.39
CA THR A 14 -0.89 8.85 -5.71
C THR A 14 -0.23 7.47 -5.66
N LEU A 15 -0.96 6.39 -5.97
CA LEU A 15 -0.37 5.05 -6.17
C LEU A 15 0.27 4.87 -7.56
N GLY A 16 0.20 5.88 -8.42
CA GLY A 16 0.85 5.91 -9.73
C GLY A 16 0.26 4.98 -10.79
N PRO A 17 -1.07 5.02 -11.05
CA PRO A 17 -1.63 4.31 -12.20
C PRO A 17 -1.08 4.88 -13.52
N TYR A 18 -1.02 4.08 -14.57
CA TYR A 18 -0.23 4.38 -15.77
C TYR A 18 -0.59 5.69 -16.47
N PHE A 19 -1.85 6.10 -16.45
CA PHE A 19 -2.30 7.35 -17.06
C PHE A 19 -1.89 8.61 -16.26
N THR A 20 -1.19 8.45 -15.13
CA THR A 20 -0.56 9.58 -14.39
C THR A 20 0.91 9.74 -14.72
N TRP A 21 1.48 8.83 -15.51
CA TRP A 21 2.89 8.84 -15.85
C TRP A 21 3.22 9.97 -16.82
N GLY A 22 4.26 10.74 -16.50
CA GLY A 22 4.75 11.83 -17.35
C GLY A 22 3.80 13.04 -17.48
N ASN A 23 2.79 13.16 -16.62
CA ASN A 23 1.84 14.28 -16.66
C ASN A 23 1.48 14.81 -15.26
N HIS A 24 0.74 15.91 -15.22
CA HIS A 24 0.39 16.63 -14.00
C HIS A 24 -1.03 16.34 -13.47
N PHE A 25 -1.65 15.22 -13.88
CA PHE A 25 -3.06 14.96 -13.58
C PHE A 25 -3.33 14.81 -12.07
N ARG A 26 -2.43 14.14 -11.34
CA ARG A 26 -2.56 13.98 -9.87
C ARG A 26 -2.43 15.32 -9.15
N GLU A 27 -1.58 16.22 -9.64
CA GLU A 27 -1.36 17.55 -9.07
C GLU A 27 -2.58 18.44 -9.29
N ILE A 28 -3.19 18.42 -10.48
CA ILE A 28 -4.44 19.13 -10.77
C ILE A 28 -5.56 18.68 -9.83
N VAL A 29 -5.72 17.36 -9.64
CA VAL A 29 -6.71 16.80 -8.71
C VAL A 29 -6.38 17.18 -7.25
N GLY A 30 -5.09 17.29 -6.91
CA GLY A 30 -4.61 17.79 -5.62
C GLY A 30 -5.05 19.23 -5.34
N ILE A 31 -4.93 20.12 -6.33
CA ILE A 31 -5.38 21.52 -6.24
C ILE A 31 -6.91 21.57 -6.01
N VAL A 32 -7.68 20.79 -6.78
CA VAL A 32 -9.14 20.70 -6.60
C VAL A 32 -9.50 20.18 -5.20
N ASN A 33 -8.78 19.17 -4.70
CA ASN A 33 -8.98 18.63 -3.36
C ASN A 33 -8.78 19.69 -2.27
N VAL A 34 -7.72 20.51 -2.37
CA VAL A 34 -7.45 21.60 -1.43
C VAL A 34 -8.52 22.69 -1.51
N GLY A 35 -8.90 23.11 -2.73
CA GLY A 35 -9.96 24.11 -2.91
C GLY A 35 -11.28 23.66 -2.25
N LEU A 36 -11.67 22.41 -2.45
CA LEU A 36 -12.84 21.82 -1.79
C LEU A 36 -12.67 21.75 -0.26
N PHE A 37 -11.49 21.39 0.23
CA PHE A 37 -11.20 21.37 1.67
C PHE A 37 -11.39 22.75 2.30
N ILE A 38 -10.81 23.80 1.70
CA ILE A 38 -10.91 25.18 2.19
C ILE A 38 -12.38 25.61 2.25
N ILE A 39 -13.13 25.46 1.16
CA ILE A 39 -14.56 25.82 1.09
C ILE A 39 -15.37 25.09 2.17
N LEU A 40 -15.13 23.78 2.35
CA LEU A 40 -15.85 23.00 3.36
C LEU A 40 -15.44 23.35 4.79
N SER A 41 -14.17 23.64 5.03
CA SER A 41 -13.65 24.03 6.34
C SER A 41 -14.19 25.38 6.81
N ALA A 42 -14.45 26.31 5.87
CA ALA A 42 -15.05 27.60 6.16
C ALA A 42 -16.54 27.47 6.52
N LYS A 43 -17.26 26.53 5.88
CA LYS A 43 -18.72 26.35 6.07
C LYS A 43 -19.09 25.36 7.16
N PHE A 44 -18.24 24.38 7.45
CA PHE A 44 -18.59 23.24 8.31
C PHE A 44 -17.44 22.89 9.26
N LYS A 45 -17.80 22.38 10.44
CA LYS A 45 -16.85 21.88 11.44
C LYS A 45 -16.29 20.50 11.04
N ILE A 46 -15.43 20.48 10.02
CA ILE A 46 -14.79 19.26 9.50
C ILE A 46 -13.40 19.01 10.08
N ILE A 47 -12.77 20.03 10.68
CA ILE A 47 -11.44 19.94 11.31
C ILE A 47 -11.58 19.56 12.77
N GLU A 48 -10.77 18.60 13.21
CA GLU A 48 -10.66 18.21 14.61
C GLU A 48 -9.43 18.89 15.23
N ARG A 49 -9.61 19.67 16.31
CA ARG A 49 -8.53 20.46 16.93
C ARG A 49 -7.31 19.61 17.31
N ASN A 50 -7.56 18.40 17.82
CA ASN A 50 -6.49 17.46 18.17
C ASN A 50 -5.67 16.99 16.97
N ASN A 51 -6.18 17.13 15.75
CA ASN A 51 -5.48 16.75 14.53
C ASN A 51 -4.54 17.85 14.00
N ILE A 52 -4.61 19.08 14.53
CA ILE A 52 -3.73 20.19 14.11
C ILE A 52 -2.27 19.86 14.38
N LYS A 53 -1.94 19.36 15.58
CA LYS A 53 -0.57 18.92 15.90
C LYS A 53 -0.07 17.78 15.02
N TYR A 54 -0.96 16.90 14.56
CA TYR A 54 -0.61 15.81 13.64
C TYR A 54 -0.39 16.33 12.22
N ALA A 55 -1.16 17.32 11.80
CA ALA A 55 -0.94 18.00 10.54
C ALA A 55 0.39 18.76 10.53
N LEU A 56 0.75 19.45 11.62
CA LEU A 56 2.05 20.11 11.76
C LEU A 56 3.20 19.10 11.67
N MET A 57 3.12 17.98 12.39
CA MET A 57 4.12 16.91 12.26
C MET A 57 4.18 16.34 10.84
N ALA A 58 3.03 16.10 10.20
CA ALA A 58 2.99 15.65 8.80
C ALA A 58 3.67 16.66 7.86
N MET A 59 3.47 17.97 8.06
CA MET A 59 4.16 19.01 7.29
C MET A 59 5.67 18.98 7.47
N VAL A 60 6.17 18.76 8.70
CA VAL A 60 7.61 18.58 8.95
C VAL A 60 8.15 17.38 8.19
N LEU A 61 7.45 16.24 8.25
CA LEU A 61 7.84 15.03 7.51
C LEU A 61 7.85 15.26 6.00
N ILE A 62 6.84 15.95 5.46
CA ILE A 62 6.74 16.30 4.04
C ILE A 62 7.88 17.22 3.61
N PHE A 63 8.21 18.21 4.44
CA PHE A 63 9.29 19.14 4.17
C PHE A 63 10.64 18.40 4.13
N LEU A 64 10.91 17.53 5.10
CA LEU A 64 12.10 16.67 5.11
C LEU A 64 12.15 15.76 3.88
N PHE A 65 11.04 15.13 3.51
CA PHE A 65 10.94 14.30 2.31
C PHE A 65 11.19 15.07 1.02
N SER A 66 10.84 16.36 0.98
CA SER A 66 11.00 17.18 -0.22
C SER A 66 12.47 17.55 -0.50
N PHE A 67 13.36 17.47 0.49
CA PHE A 67 14.79 17.73 0.31
C PHE A 67 15.55 16.64 -0.44
N ARG A 68 14.90 15.52 -0.78
CA ARG A 68 15.48 14.51 -1.68
C ARG A 68 15.81 15.04 -3.07
N PHE A 69 15.19 16.15 -3.47
CA PHE A 69 15.39 16.77 -4.78
C PHE A 69 16.46 17.87 -4.69
N ASP A 70 17.36 17.92 -5.68
CA ASP A 70 18.42 18.93 -5.71
C ASP A 70 17.89 20.32 -6.15
N GLN A 71 16.93 20.34 -7.07
CA GLN A 71 16.44 21.58 -7.65
C GLN A 71 15.38 22.23 -6.76
N TYR A 72 15.58 23.49 -6.38
CA TYR A 72 14.67 24.28 -5.54
C TYR A 72 13.21 24.24 -6.02
N TYR A 73 12.99 24.33 -7.33
CA TYR A 73 11.66 24.22 -7.93
C TYR A 73 11.00 22.88 -7.59
N ASN A 74 11.73 21.75 -7.74
CA ASN A 74 11.21 20.42 -7.44
C ASN A 74 10.94 20.23 -5.95
N ILE A 75 11.78 20.80 -5.06
CA ILE A 75 11.55 20.78 -3.61
C ILE A 75 10.21 21.46 -3.28
N ILE A 76 10.00 22.68 -3.76
CA ILE A 76 8.77 23.44 -3.49
C ILE A 76 7.56 22.75 -4.10
N PHE A 77 7.65 22.38 -5.38
CA PHE A 77 6.53 21.82 -6.11
C PHE A 77 6.04 20.51 -5.45
N ASN A 78 6.96 19.59 -5.16
CA ASN A 78 6.62 18.34 -4.48
C ASN A 78 6.15 18.60 -3.04
N GLY A 79 6.81 19.49 -2.30
CA GLY A 79 6.39 19.84 -0.94
C GLY A 79 4.96 20.39 -0.88
N LEU A 80 4.62 21.28 -1.82
CA LEU A 80 3.25 21.80 -1.95
C LEU A 80 2.26 20.72 -2.33
N PHE A 81 2.60 19.83 -3.28
CA PHE A 81 1.72 18.74 -3.69
C PHE A 81 1.45 17.73 -2.54
N TYR A 82 2.49 17.29 -1.83
CA TYR A 82 2.33 16.38 -0.70
C TYR A 82 1.58 17.05 0.45
N THR A 83 1.81 18.34 0.69
CA THR A 83 1.02 19.12 1.66
C THR A 83 -0.45 19.18 1.25
N ALA A 84 -0.72 19.49 -0.01
CA ALA A 84 -2.07 19.59 -0.59
C ALA A 84 -2.84 18.25 -0.54
N SER A 85 -2.14 17.13 -0.68
CA SER A 85 -2.75 15.79 -0.65
C SER A 85 -2.93 15.25 0.77
N LEU A 86 -1.90 15.33 1.62
CA LEU A 86 -1.88 14.67 2.94
C LEU A 86 -2.50 15.52 4.06
N VAL A 87 -2.22 16.82 4.12
CA VAL A 87 -2.64 17.66 5.27
C VAL A 87 -4.16 17.75 5.40
N PRO A 88 -4.94 18.00 4.33
CA PRO A 88 -6.40 17.97 4.41
C PRO A 88 -6.92 16.65 4.98
N PHE A 89 -6.34 15.51 4.57
CA PHE A 89 -6.73 14.20 5.09
C PHE A 89 -6.43 14.04 6.58
N VAL A 90 -5.27 14.48 7.05
CA VAL A 90 -4.89 14.40 8.47
C VAL A 90 -5.81 15.26 9.34
N LEU A 91 -6.19 16.46 8.88
CA LEU A 91 -6.99 17.41 9.64
C LEU A 91 -8.45 16.98 9.84
N VAL A 92 -9.05 16.30 8.86
CA VAL A 92 -10.49 16.00 8.90
C VAL A 92 -10.88 15.02 10.01
N THR A 93 -12.15 15.08 10.42
CA THR A 93 -12.72 14.17 11.44
C THR A 93 -12.57 12.69 11.07
N LYS A 94 -12.54 11.82 12.09
CA LYS A 94 -12.53 10.34 11.92
C LYS A 94 -13.62 9.84 10.95
N LYS A 95 -14.84 10.39 11.03
CA LYS A 95 -15.97 10.04 10.16
C LYS A 95 -15.67 10.32 8.69
N LEU A 96 -15.06 11.47 8.38
CA LEU A 96 -14.67 11.83 7.01
C LEU A 96 -13.51 10.97 6.52
N LYS A 97 -12.50 10.68 7.36
CA LYS A 97 -11.38 9.79 7.03
C LYS A 97 -11.88 8.41 6.58
N LEU A 98 -12.77 7.79 7.37
CA LEU A 98 -13.38 6.51 7.04
C LEU A 98 -14.20 6.56 5.75
N LYS A 99 -14.94 7.65 5.53
CA LYS A 99 -15.74 7.84 4.30
C LYS A 99 -14.86 7.99 3.06
N ILE A 100 -13.76 8.74 3.14
CA ILE A 100 -12.76 8.83 2.06
C ILE A 100 -12.20 7.43 1.77
N TYR A 101 -11.80 6.71 2.81
CA TYR A 101 -11.25 5.37 2.65
C TYR A 101 -12.23 4.36 2.02
N ASP A 102 -13.51 4.41 2.38
CA ASP A 102 -14.51 3.53 1.77
C ASP A 102 -14.73 3.84 0.28
N TYR A 103 -14.64 5.11 -0.14
CA TYR A 103 -14.60 5.45 -1.57
C TYR A 103 -13.31 4.96 -2.22
N PHE A 104 -12.16 5.07 -1.54
CA PHE A 104 -10.88 4.61 -2.05
C PHE A 104 -10.89 3.09 -2.31
N ILE A 105 -11.44 2.29 -1.39
CA ILE A 105 -11.65 0.84 -1.59
C ILE A 105 -12.51 0.57 -2.83
N LYS A 106 -13.59 1.34 -3.03
CA LYS A 106 -14.45 1.16 -4.21
C LYS A 106 -13.71 1.49 -5.51
N ILE A 107 -12.94 2.58 -5.53
CA ILE A 107 -12.14 2.98 -6.70
C ILE A 107 -11.11 1.91 -7.03
N ILE A 108 -10.35 1.42 -6.03
CA ILE A 108 -9.37 0.34 -6.19
C ILE A 108 -10.03 -0.96 -6.69
N ALA A 109 -11.15 -1.36 -6.08
CA ALA A 109 -11.85 -2.57 -6.51
C ALA A 109 -12.34 -2.46 -7.95
N ILE A 110 -12.93 -1.32 -8.33
CA ILE A 110 -13.42 -1.09 -9.70
C ILE A 110 -12.26 -1.07 -10.70
N SER A 111 -11.13 -0.45 -10.36
CA SER A 111 -9.96 -0.40 -11.26
C SER A 111 -9.30 -1.76 -11.48
N TYR A 112 -9.53 -2.74 -10.60
CA TYR A 112 -9.07 -4.12 -10.79
C TYR A 112 -9.94 -4.98 -11.71
N ILE A 113 -11.21 -4.63 -11.90
CA ILE A 113 -12.16 -5.45 -12.67
C ILE A 113 -11.65 -5.75 -14.09
N PRO A 114 -11.16 -4.77 -14.89
CA PRO A 114 -10.69 -5.04 -16.25
C PRO A 114 -9.56 -6.06 -16.29
N ALA A 115 -8.59 -5.95 -15.37
CA ALA A 115 -7.46 -6.88 -15.32
C ALA A 115 -7.87 -8.29 -14.88
N ILE A 116 -8.81 -8.41 -13.93
CA ILE A 116 -9.38 -9.71 -13.56
C ILE A 116 -10.11 -10.36 -14.75
N MET A 117 -10.91 -9.58 -15.48
CA MET A 117 -11.63 -10.09 -16.65
C MET A 117 -10.66 -10.59 -17.73
N VAL A 118 -9.63 -9.81 -18.05
CA VAL A 118 -8.58 -10.21 -19.00
C VAL A 118 -7.87 -11.48 -18.51
N ALA A 119 -7.51 -11.56 -17.22
CA ALA A 119 -6.86 -12.75 -16.68
C ALA A 119 -7.73 -14.01 -16.81
N ILE A 120 -9.05 -13.90 -16.60
CA ILE A 120 -9.99 -15.01 -16.76
C ILE A 120 -10.09 -15.42 -18.24
N LEU A 121 -10.20 -14.45 -19.16
CA LEU A 121 -10.30 -14.72 -20.60
C LEU A 121 -9.04 -15.41 -21.13
N LEU A 122 -7.86 -14.91 -20.75
CA LEU A 122 -6.58 -15.52 -21.08
C LEU A 122 -6.48 -16.94 -20.51
N LEU A 123 -6.93 -17.15 -19.27
CA LEU A 123 -6.88 -18.47 -18.61
C LEU A 123 -7.70 -19.53 -19.37
N ILE A 124 -8.83 -19.17 -19.97
CA ILE A 124 -9.68 -20.09 -20.73
C ILE A 124 -9.30 -20.21 -22.22
N GLY A 125 -8.21 -19.56 -22.66
CA GLY A 125 -7.72 -19.64 -24.04
C GLY A 125 -8.31 -18.63 -25.02
N ILE A 126 -9.00 -17.60 -24.51
CA ILE A 126 -9.44 -16.47 -25.33
C ILE A 126 -8.31 -15.44 -25.36
N ASP A 127 -7.61 -15.39 -26.49
CA ASP A 127 -6.62 -14.34 -26.74
C ASP A 127 -7.31 -13.00 -27.01
N LEU A 128 -6.68 -11.92 -26.58
CA LEU A 128 -7.20 -10.56 -26.72
C LEU A 128 -6.14 -9.67 -27.38
N PRO A 129 -6.54 -8.75 -28.27
CA PRO A 129 -5.60 -7.77 -28.79
C PRO A 129 -5.08 -6.90 -27.64
N TRP A 130 -3.78 -6.61 -27.69
CA TRP A 130 -3.10 -5.74 -26.73
C TRP A 130 -2.20 -4.76 -27.46
N GLU A 131 -1.98 -3.62 -26.81
CA GLU A 131 -1.08 -2.57 -27.28
C GLU A 131 0.16 -2.52 -26.39
N GLN A 132 1.27 -2.06 -26.96
CA GLN A 132 2.50 -1.85 -26.22
C GLN A 132 2.43 -0.51 -25.50
N LEU A 133 2.38 -0.54 -24.17
CA LEU A 133 2.52 0.65 -23.33
C LEU A 133 3.99 0.82 -22.93
N ALA A 134 4.54 1.99 -23.23
CA ALA A 134 5.92 2.34 -22.86
C ALA A 134 6.13 2.31 -21.34
N SER A 135 7.30 1.83 -20.93
CA SER A 135 7.65 1.75 -19.52
C SER A 135 8.32 3.02 -19.00
N ASN A 136 7.88 3.50 -17.84
CA ASN A 136 8.56 4.54 -17.06
C ASN A 136 9.67 4.00 -16.15
N SER A 137 10.01 2.72 -16.26
CA SER A 137 10.99 2.04 -15.41
C SER A 137 12.08 1.41 -16.25
N THR A 138 13.33 1.57 -15.81
CA THR A 138 14.52 1.01 -16.46
C THR A 138 14.58 -0.52 -16.43
N SER A 139 13.82 -1.18 -15.55
CA SER A 139 13.79 -2.65 -15.41
C SER A 139 12.69 -3.33 -16.21
N LYS A 140 11.84 -2.58 -16.92
CA LYS A 140 10.69 -3.09 -17.68
C LYS A 140 10.78 -2.54 -19.08
N SER A 141 10.74 -3.42 -20.09
CA SER A 141 10.82 -2.99 -21.49
C SER A 141 9.53 -2.30 -21.91
N TYR A 142 8.39 -2.94 -21.64
CA TYR A 142 7.06 -2.43 -21.93
C TYR A 142 5.99 -3.17 -21.12
N TYR A 143 4.74 -2.75 -21.25
CA TYR A 143 3.58 -3.49 -20.76
C TYR A 143 2.70 -3.91 -21.92
N ARG A 144 2.14 -5.11 -21.82
CA ARG A 144 0.98 -5.49 -22.63
C ARG A 144 -0.24 -4.86 -22.01
N GLN A 145 -0.82 -3.90 -22.71
CA GLN A 145 -1.99 -3.18 -22.27
C GLN A 145 -3.22 -3.69 -23.02
N TYR A 146 -4.13 -4.30 -22.27
CA TYR A 146 -5.41 -4.76 -22.80
C TYR A 146 -6.48 -3.71 -22.52
N LEU A 147 -7.22 -3.32 -23.57
CA LEU A 147 -8.37 -2.41 -23.51
C LEU A 147 -8.06 -1.06 -22.83
N GLY A 148 -6.81 -0.62 -22.83
CA GLY A 148 -6.38 0.59 -22.11
C GLY A 148 -6.53 0.53 -20.59
N LEU A 149 -6.80 -0.64 -19.98
CA LEU A 149 -7.22 -0.71 -18.56
C LEU A 149 -6.54 -1.84 -17.77
N ALA A 150 -5.86 -2.77 -18.43
CA ALA A 150 -5.20 -3.90 -17.79
C ALA A 150 -3.77 -4.07 -18.30
N ASN A 151 -2.80 -3.82 -17.42
CA ASN A 151 -1.39 -3.92 -17.73
C ASN A 151 -0.81 -5.24 -17.23
N TYR A 152 0.07 -5.82 -18.05
CA TYR A 152 0.89 -6.99 -17.76
C TYR A 152 2.34 -6.66 -18.12
N ALA A 153 3.24 -6.72 -17.15
CA ALA A 153 4.61 -6.26 -17.33
C ALA A 153 5.44 -7.26 -18.14
N VAL A 154 6.23 -6.74 -19.08
CA VAL A 154 7.25 -7.50 -19.81
C VAL A 154 8.62 -7.02 -19.36
N TYR A 155 9.44 -7.95 -18.88
CA TYR A 155 10.74 -7.66 -18.26
C TYR A 155 11.85 -8.06 -19.22
N TYR A 156 12.70 -7.11 -19.64
CA TYR A 156 13.82 -7.37 -20.54
C TYR A 156 13.41 -8.14 -21.81
N ASP A 157 12.28 -7.76 -22.41
CA ASP A 157 11.65 -8.38 -23.58
C ASP A 157 11.27 -9.86 -23.43
N ILE A 158 11.25 -10.35 -22.19
CA ILE A 158 10.81 -11.69 -21.82
C ILE A 158 9.43 -11.59 -21.17
N SER A 159 8.44 -12.23 -21.80
CA SER A 159 7.09 -12.34 -21.25
C SER A 159 7.09 -13.31 -20.08
N GLU A 160 6.45 -12.92 -18.98
CA GLU A 160 6.29 -13.75 -17.78
C GLU A 160 5.10 -14.72 -17.89
N GLN A 161 4.40 -14.70 -19.02
CA GLN A 161 3.24 -15.53 -19.31
C GLN A 161 3.59 -17.01 -19.40
N TYR A 162 2.78 -17.82 -18.75
CA TYR A 162 2.80 -19.27 -18.93
C TYR A 162 1.63 -19.69 -19.81
N ILE A 163 1.91 -20.46 -20.86
CA ILE A 163 0.92 -20.97 -21.81
C ILE A 163 0.66 -22.44 -21.49
N PHE A 164 -0.60 -22.79 -21.28
CA PHE A 164 -1.05 -24.14 -21.04
C PHE A 164 -1.19 -24.91 -22.35
N SER A 165 -1.09 -26.25 -22.28
CA SER A 165 -1.23 -27.15 -23.43
C SER A 165 -2.60 -27.05 -24.13
N PHE A 166 -3.64 -26.62 -23.42
CA PHE A 166 -4.98 -26.41 -23.98
C PHE A 166 -5.17 -25.03 -24.65
N GLY A 167 -4.12 -24.20 -24.74
CA GLY A 167 -4.14 -22.88 -25.38
C GLY A 167 -4.45 -21.71 -24.44
N GLY A 168 -4.85 -21.97 -23.20
CA GLY A 168 -4.97 -20.94 -22.16
C GLY A 168 -3.63 -20.37 -21.73
N SER A 169 -3.65 -19.26 -21.01
CA SER A 169 -2.44 -18.69 -20.41
C SER A 169 -2.69 -17.99 -19.08
N ILE A 170 -1.66 -17.91 -18.25
CA ILE A 170 -1.68 -17.17 -17.00
C ILE A 170 -0.48 -16.21 -16.93
N ASP A 171 -0.74 -15.00 -16.46
CA ASP A 171 0.26 -13.97 -16.23
C ASP A 171 -0.12 -13.12 -15.01
N ARG A 172 0.85 -12.36 -14.50
CA ARG A 172 0.73 -11.56 -13.29
C ARG A 172 0.02 -10.24 -13.61
N ILE A 173 -1.12 -10.00 -12.97
CA ILE A 173 -1.82 -8.75 -13.19
C ILE A 173 -1.07 -7.58 -12.53
N CYS A 174 -0.79 -6.52 -13.30
CA CYS A 174 -0.39 -5.21 -12.76
C CYS A 174 -1.60 -4.29 -12.56
N ALA A 175 -2.76 -4.67 -13.11
CA ALA A 175 -3.93 -3.81 -13.24
C ALA A 175 -3.55 -2.47 -13.89
N MET A 176 -3.94 -1.33 -13.29
CA MET A 176 -3.54 -0.02 -13.82
C MET A 176 -2.14 0.42 -13.37
N PHE A 177 -1.43 -0.38 -12.58
CA PHE A 177 -0.17 0.03 -11.94
C PHE A 177 1.07 -0.44 -12.69
N ASN A 178 2.24 -0.01 -12.21
CA ASN A 178 3.53 -0.33 -12.83
C ASN A 178 4.03 -1.75 -12.51
N GLU A 179 3.46 -2.46 -11.55
CA GLU A 179 3.85 -3.85 -11.26
C GLU A 179 2.81 -4.59 -10.41
N PRO A 180 2.82 -5.94 -10.46
CA PRO A 180 2.01 -6.76 -9.57
C PRO A 180 2.30 -6.52 -8.08
N GLY A 181 3.51 -6.03 -7.75
CA GLY A 181 3.89 -5.62 -6.40
C GLY A 181 2.92 -4.63 -5.77
N VAL A 182 2.51 -3.60 -6.52
CA VAL A 182 1.55 -2.58 -6.04
C VAL A 182 0.20 -3.21 -5.74
N VAL A 183 -0.34 -3.96 -6.71
CA VAL A 183 -1.63 -4.66 -6.57
C VAL A 183 -1.61 -5.54 -5.34
N GLY A 184 -0.55 -6.32 -5.17
CA GLY A 184 -0.42 -7.23 -4.04
C GLY A 184 -0.35 -6.53 -2.69
N THR A 185 0.51 -5.53 -2.52
CA THR A 185 0.67 -4.82 -1.25
C THR A 185 -0.59 -4.03 -0.88
N VAL A 186 -1.15 -3.26 -1.83
CA VAL A 186 -2.37 -2.46 -1.59
C VAL A 186 -3.55 -3.37 -1.25
N SER A 187 -3.72 -4.48 -1.97
CA SER A 187 -4.78 -5.46 -1.70
C SER A 187 -4.64 -6.08 -0.32
N ALA A 188 -3.44 -6.58 0.02
CA ALA A 188 -3.19 -7.18 1.32
C ALA A 188 -3.48 -6.21 2.46
N LEU A 189 -2.94 -4.98 2.40
CA LEU A 189 -3.13 -4.01 3.47
C LEU A 189 -4.59 -3.54 3.61
N ILE A 190 -5.34 -3.37 2.50
CA ILE A 190 -6.77 -3.06 2.55
C ILE A 190 -7.56 -4.19 3.23
N LEU A 191 -7.31 -5.45 2.83
CA LEU A 191 -8.05 -6.57 3.39
C LEU A 191 -7.73 -6.77 4.88
N ILE A 192 -6.45 -6.60 5.24
CA ILE A 192 -5.97 -6.71 6.63
C ILE A 192 -6.50 -5.57 7.50
N SER A 193 -6.60 -4.34 6.97
CA SER A 193 -7.25 -3.20 7.66
C SER A 193 -8.72 -3.51 8.01
N LYS A 194 -9.41 -4.26 7.14
CA LYS A 194 -10.78 -4.76 7.34
C LYS A 194 -10.84 -6.11 8.08
N LYS A 195 -9.70 -6.57 8.63
CA LYS A 195 -9.54 -7.82 9.39
C LYS A 195 -9.85 -9.10 8.59
N MET A 196 -9.72 -9.05 7.27
CA MET A 196 -10.02 -10.15 6.33
C MET A 196 -11.46 -10.69 6.44
N LYS A 197 -12.44 -9.82 6.73
CA LYS A 197 -13.85 -10.25 6.91
C LYS A 197 -14.60 -10.48 5.61
N LEU A 198 -14.17 -9.86 4.51
CA LEU A 198 -14.76 -10.01 3.16
C LEU A 198 -16.27 -9.73 3.10
N LYS A 199 -16.73 -8.72 3.84
CA LYS A 199 -18.17 -8.41 3.97
C LYS A 199 -18.75 -7.77 2.72
N SER A 200 -17.96 -6.96 2.02
CA SER A 200 -18.42 -6.25 0.82
C SER A 200 -17.93 -6.95 -0.45
N ARG A 201 -18.69 -6.82 -1.54
CA ARG A 201 -18.26 -7.30 -2.87
C ARG A 201 -16.93 -6.69 -3.32
N TYR A 202 -16.65 -5.45 -2.93
CA TYR A 202 -15.39 -4.77 -3.24
C TYR A 202 -14.20 -5.43 -2.56
N GLU A 203 -14.37 -5.93 -1.33
CA GLU A 203 -13.31 -6.67 -0.61
C GLU A 203 -13.03 -8.01 -1.31
N LYS A 204 -14.06 -8.68 -1.83
CA LYS A 204 -13.89 -9.93 -2.61
C LYS A 204 -13.14 -9.69 -3.93
N ILE A 205 -13.47 -8.61 -4.64
CA ILE A 205 -12.75 -8.22 -5.87
C ILE A 205 -11.27 -7.95 -5.58
N ILE A 206 -10.98 -7.22 -4.49
CA ILE A 206 -9.60 -6.94 -4.06
C ILE A 206 -8.84 -8.22 -3.69
N LEU A 207 -9.51 -9.18 -3.04
CA LEU A 207 -8.91 -10.50 -2.76
C LEU A 207 -8.53 -11.23 -4.05
N ILE A 208 -9.44 -11.30 -5.02
CA ILE A 208 -9.19 -11.97 -6.31
C ILE A 208 -8.03 -11.28 -7.04
N ALA A 209 -8.03 -9.95 -7.12
CA ALA A 209 -6.94 -9.20 -7.74
C ALA A 209 -5.59 -9.45 -7.04
N GLY A 210 -5.59 -9.45 -5.70
CA GLY A 210 -4.39 -9.74 -4.91
C GLY A 210 -3.82 -11.13 -5.20
N VAL A 211 -4.66 -12.16 -5.28
CA VAL A 211 -4.26 -13.53 -5.63
C VAL A 211 -3.70 -13.58 -7.06
N LEU A 212 -4.42 -13.02 -8.04
CA LEU A 212 -4.04 -13.01 -9.45
C LEU A 212 -2.82 -12.13 -9.76
N SER A 213 -2.44 -11.23 -8.85
CA SER A 213 -1.18 -10.49 -8.98
C SER A 213 0.06 -11.39 -8.88
N LEU A 214 -0.09 -12.60 -8.29
CA LEU A 214 1.01 -13.54 -8.05
C LEU A 214 2.23 -12.81 -7.44
N SER A 215 1.95 -11.87 -6.54
CA SER A 215 2.95 -11.00 -5.92
C SER A 215 3.39 -11.56 -4.59
N PHE A 216 4.69 -11.78 -4.41
CA PHE A 216 5.26 -12.21 -3.12
C PHE A 216 4.73 -11.38 -1.94
N ALA A 217 4.62 -10.06 -2.11
CA ALA A 217 4.14 -9.16 -1.07
C ALA A 217 2.70 -9.48 -0.63
N PHE A 218 1.80 -9.83 -1.55
CA PHE A 218 0.42 -10.19 -1.20
C PHE A 218 0.38 -11.43 -0.31
N TYR A 219 0.98 -12.52 -0.79
CA TYR A 219 0.96 -13.81 -0.11
C TYR A 219 1.69 -13.72 1.22
N PHE A 220 2.87 -13.09 1.27
CA PHE A 220 3.63 -12.89 2.49
C PHE A 220 2.84 -12.12 3.55
N LEU A 221 2.25 -10.96 3.20
CA LEU A 221 1.52 -10.13 4.17
C LEU A 221 0.24 -10.79 4.68
N VAL A 222 -0.53 -11.44 3.80
CA VAL A 222 -1.76 -12.15 4.19
C VAL A 222 -1.42 -13.35 5.07
N VAL A 223 -0.44 -14.16 4.69
CA VAL A 223 0.02 -15.31 5.49
C VAL A 223 0.53 -14.85 6.85
N ALA A 224 1.41 -13.86 6.89
CA ALA A 224 1.94 -13.31 8.14
C ALA A 224 0.82 -12.80 9.06
N TYR A 225 -0.15 -12.06 8.51
CA TYR A 225 -1.30 -11.59 9.28
C TYR A 225 -2.12 -12.74 9.86
N LEU A 226 -2.45 -13.75 9.05
CA LEU A 226 -3.26 -14.87 9.50
C LEU A 226 -2.54 -15.72 10.55
N MET A 227 -1.23 -15.93 10.39
CA MET A 227 -0.37 -16.64 11.36
C MET A 227 -0.32 -15.90 12.70
N LEU A 228 -0.08 -14.59 12.69
CA LEU A 228 0.00 -13.77 13.90
C LEU A 228 -1.38 -13.57 14.58
N LYS A 229 -2.48 -13.74 13.85
CA LYS A 229 -3.84 -13.57 14.38
C LYS A 229 -4.22 -14.65 15.40
N SER A 230 -3.81 -15.90 15.21
CA SER A 230 -4.08 -16.99 16.17
C SER A 230 -3.15 -18.19 16.00
N ARG A 231 -2.88 -18.89 17.11
CA ARG A 231 -2.07 -20.13 17.12
C ARG A 231 -2.65 -21.23 16.23
N ARG A 232 -3.98 -21.35 16.16
CA ARG A 232 -4.66 -22.32 15.26
C ARG A 232 -4.32 -22.03 13.80
N ASN A 233 -4.43 -20.77 13.38
CA ASN A 233 -4.10 -20.39 12.01
C ASN A 233 -2.62 -20.62 11.69
N PHE A 234 -1.73 -20.32 12.65
CA PHE A 234 -0.31 -20.60 12.51
C PHE A 234 -0.06 -22.08 12.16
N ILE A 235 -0.64 -23.01 12.93
CA ILE A 235 -0.46 -24.45 12.72
C ILE A 235 -1.02 -24.88 11.36
N ILE A 236 -2.25 -24.45 11.02
CA ILE A 236 -2.89 -24.81 9.75
C ILE A 236 -2.06 -24.31 8.57
N ILE A 237 -1.62 -23.04 8.61
CA ILE A 237 -0.86 -22.44 7.52
C ILE A 237 0.53 -23.08 7.43
N ALA A 238 1.22 -23.30 8.53
CA ALA A 238 2.52 -23.97 8.53
C ALA A 238 2.43 -25.37 7.89
N PHE A 239 1.45 -26.16 8.30
CA PHE A 239 1.23 -27.49 7.73
C PHE A 239 0.83 -27.44 6.25
N SER A 240 -0.07 -26.51 5.87
CA SER A 240 -0.48 -26.32 4.48
C SER A 240 0.69 -25.90 3.59
N SER A 241 1.55 -24.99 4.08
CA SER A 241 2.77 -24.57 3.38
C SER A 241 3.71 -25.75 3.17
N ILE A 242 3.95 -26.58 4.20
CA ILE A 242 4.78 -27.79 4.05
C ILE A 242 4.23 -28.69 2.96
N ILE A 243 2.92 -28.98 2.98
CA ILE A 243 2.28 -29.81 1.95
C ILE A 243 2.47 -29.19 0.57
N ILE A 244 2.16 -27.90 0.39
CA ILE A 244 2.29 -27.21 -0.90
C ILE A 244 3.73 -27.28 -1.41
N PHE A 245 4.72 -27.04 -0.55
CA PHE A 245 6.14 -27.14 -0.90
C PHE A 245 6.55 -28.57 -1.28
N SER A 246 6.02 -29.60 -0.59
CA SER A 246 6.36 -30.99 -0.87
C SER A 246 5.73 -31.55 -2.14
N ILE A 247 4.51 -31.11 -2.48
CA ILE A 247 3.77 -31.66 -3.64
C ILE A 247 4.00 -30.89 -4.94
N THR A 248 4.45 -29.64 -4.87
CA THR A 248 4.57 -28.78 -6.06
C THR A 248 5.88 -29.09 -6.79
N PRO A 249 5.84 -29.55 -8.06
CA PRO A 249 7.04 -29.82 -8.84
C PRO A 249 7.89 -28.56 -9.03
N LYS A 250 9.23 -28.67 -8.95
CA LYS A 250 10.15 -27.51 -9.06
C LYS A 250 10.12 -26.83 -10.44
N ASP A 251 9.77 -27.57 -11.48
CA ASP A 251 9.59 -27.11 -12.84
C ASP A 251 8.21 -26.47 -13.09
N SER A 252 7.27 -26.58 -12.14
CA SER A 252 5.94 -26.00 -12.30
C SER A 252 5.96 -24.47 -12.31
N PHE A 253 4.97 -23.88 -13.00
CA PHE A 253 4.77 -22.44 -13.00
C PHE A 253 4.63 -21.87 -11.58
N LEU A 254 3.84 -22.53 -10.73
CA LEU A 254 3.61 -22.09 -9.35
C LEU A 254 4.91 -22.06 -8.54
N TYR A 255 5.79 -23.05 -8.72
CA TYR A 255 7.07 -23.08 -8.04
C TYR A 255 7.95 -21.90 -8.45
N ASN A 256 8.26 -21.80 -9.74
CA ASN A 256 9.14 -20.77 -10.29
C ASN A 256 8.61 -19.35 -10.02
N ARG A 257 7.28 -19.18 -10.03
CA ARG A 257 6.65 -17.87 -9.88
C ARG A 257 6.56 -17.41 -8.42
N LEU A 258 6.30 -18.34 -7.50
CA LEU A 258 5.93 -17.99 -6.13
C LEU A 258 6.74 -18.74 -5.08
N LEU A 259 6.80 -20.07 -5.15
CA LEU A 259 7.39 -20.88 -4.07
C LEU A 259 8.91 -20.75 -4.00
N TYR A 260 9.60 -20.61 -5.14
CA TYR A 260 11.04 -20.40 -5.18
C TYR A 260 11.48 -19.22 -4.30
N ARG A 261 10.65 -18.17 -4.21
CA ARG A 261 10.95 -16.99 -3.38
C ARG A 261 10.91 -17.25 -1.87
N PHE A 262 10.39 -18.39 -1.42
CA PHE A 262 10.43 -18.80 -0.02
C PHE A 262 11.45 -19.93 0.25
N GLU A 263 12.19 -20.40 -0.75
CA GLU A 263 13.25 -21.40 -0.56
C GLU A 263 14.39 -20.79 0.26
N ILE A 264 14.97 -21.59 1.17
CA ILE A 264 16.14 -21.19 1.97
C ILE A 264 17.36 -21.89 1.37
N ASN A 265 18.32 -21.11 0.89
CA ASN A 265 19.59 -21.56 0.36
C ASN A 265 20.74 -21.18 1.33
N SER A 266 21.98 -21.48 0.94
CA SER A 266 23.19 -21.18 1.75
C SER A 266 23.39 -19.68 2.03
N GLU A 267 22.81 -18.80 1.23
CA GLU A 267 22.88 -17.34 1.35
C GLU A 267 21.65 -16.74 2.06
N GLY A 268 20.68 -17.57 2.44
CA GLY A 268 19.46 -17.16 3.13
C GLY A 268 18.20 -17.40 2.31
N LEU A 269 17.25 -16.47 2.35
CA LEU A 269 15.98 -16.61 1.63
C LEU A 269 16.21 -16.29 0.15
N ALA A 270 15.88 -17.21 -0.77
CA ALA A 270 16.06 -17.01 -2.22
C ALA A 270 15.24 -15.82 -2.76
N GLY A 271 14.13 -15.47 -2.12
CA GLY A 271 13.36 -14.26 -2.40
C GLY A 271 13.98 -12.95 -1.90
N ASN A 272 15.14 -12.99 -1.22
CA ASN A 272 15.87 -11.81 -0.78
C ASN A 272 16.68 -11.20 -1.94
N ASN A 273 15.98 -10.78 -2.99
CA ASN A 273 16.55 -10.14 -4.17
C ASN A 273 16.27 -8.63 -4.20
N ARG A 274 16.13 -8.00 -3.02
CA ARG A 274 15.76 -6.57 -2.89
C ARG A 274 16.90 -5.63 -3.21
N VAL A 275 18.13 -6.13 -3.17
CA VAL A 275 19.38 -5.41 -3.38
C VAL A 275 20.32 -6.35 -4.12
N ASN A 276 21.20 -5.80 -4.96
CA ASN A 276 22.29 -6.54 -5.57
C ASN A 276 23.64 -6.17 -4.90
N ASN A 277 24.71 -6.86 -5.29
CA ASN A 277 26.05 -6.61 -4.73
C ASN A 277 26.51 -5.16 -4.93
N GLY A 278 26.17 -4.56 -6.08
CA GLY A 278 26.44 -3.15 -6.35
C GLY A 278 25.78 -2.20 -5.36
N PHE A 279 24.52 -2.46 -5.00
CA PHE A 279 23.84 -1.69 -3.97
C PHE A 279 24.44 -1.92 -2.58
N GLU A 280 24.84 -3.13 -2.22
CA GLU A 280 25.50 -3.37 -0.92
C GLU A 280 26.83 -2.61 -0.81
N TYR A 281 27.60 -2.52 -1.89
CA TYR A 281 28.78 -1.67 -1.92
C TYR A 281 28.43 -0.19 -1.75
N LEU A 282 27.44 0.31 -2.50
CA LEU A 282 26.95 1.70 -2.37
C LEU A 282 26.49 2.01 -0.94
N TYR A 283 25.73 1.09 -0.34
CA TYR A 283 25.22 1.23 1.02
C TYR A 283 26.35 1.24 2.06
N LYS A 284 27.37 0.38 1.85
CA LYS A 284 28.58 0.37 2.68
C LYS A 284 29.37 1.68 2.55
N ASP A 285 29.60 2.14 1.32
CA ASP A 285 30.26 3.43 1.04
C ASP A 285 29.52 4.61 1.69
N PHE A 286 28.18 4.63 1.60
CA PHE A 286 27.35 5.63 2.25
C PHE A 286 27.54 5.69 3.77
N HIS A 287 27.74 4.54 4.43
CA HIS A 287 27.95 4.46 5.87
C HIS A 287 29.39 4.74 6.31
N GLU A 288 30.37 4.23 5.57
CA GLU A 288 31.78 4.32 5.95
C GLU A 288 32.42 5.64 5.52
N ASN A 289 32.03 6.18 4.36
CA ASN A 289 32.64 7.36 3.76
C ASN A 289 31.69 8.58 3.70
N GLY A 290 30.41 8.41 4.04
CA GLY A 290 29.44 9.50 4.08
C GLY A 290 29.69 10.46 5.25
N SER A 291 29.46 11.75 5.03
CA SER A 291 29.50 12.70 6.15
C SER A 291 28.33 12.43 7.11
N ILE A 292 28.46 12.83 8.38
CA ILE A 292 27.36 12.70 9.35
C ILE A 292 26.07 13.37 8.85
N LYS A 293 26.19 14.47 8.10
CA LYS A 293 25.08 15.17 7.49
C LYS A 293 24.38 14.28 6.46
N ASP A 294 25.14 13.66 5.56
CA ASP A 294 24.62 12.80 4.50
C ASP A 294 23.94 11.55 5.08
N ILE A 295 24.51 10.97 6.13
CA ILE A 295 23.90 9.81 6.81
C ILE A 295 22.57 10.20 7.46
N MET A 296 22.51 11.38 8.10
CA MET A 296 21.32 11.82 8.82
C MET A 296 20.20 12.35 7.91
N LEU A 297 20.53 13.10 6.86
CA LEU A 297 19.59 13.79 5.97
C LEU A 297 19.43 13.13 4.59
N GLY A 298 20.27 12.15 4.27
CA GLY A 298 20.32 11.52 2.96
C GLY A 298 21.20 12.28 1.97
N ILE A 299 21.63 11.59 0.90
CA ILE A 299 22.41 12.18 -0.20
C ILE A 299 21.55 12.77 -1.32
N GLY A 300 20.22 12.58 -1.27
CA GLY A 300 19.31 12.99 -2.33
C GLY A 300 19.26 12.02 -3.52
N GLU A 301 18.24 12.18 -4.34
CA GLU A 301 17.85 11.24 -5.39
C GLU A 301 18.83 11.27 -6.58
N SER A 302 19.27 12.46 -6.97
CA SER A 302 20.22 12.67 -8.07
C SER A 302 21.58 12.04 -7.78
N GLN A 303 22.16 12.31 -6.61
CA GLN A 303 23.42 11.69 -6.18
C GLN A 303 23.28 10.17 -6.01
N PHE A 304 22.14 9.71 -5.48
CA PHE A 304 21.85 8.28 -5.41
C PHE A 304 21.87 7.63 -6.80
N TYR A 305 21.27 8.24 -7.81
CA TYR A 305 21.27 7.69 -9.17
C TYR A 305 22.65 7.71 -9.82
N ILE A 306 23.45 8.77 -9.62
CA ILE A 306 24.83 8.83 -10.09
C ILE A 306 25.67 7.70 -9.46
N LYS A 307 25.63 7.57 -8.13
CA LYS A 307 26.33 6.48 -7.44
C LYS A 307 25.79 5.11 -7.86
N SER A 308 24.48 4.99 -8.06
CA SER A 308 23.88 3.72 -8.46
C SER A 308 24.34 3.27 -9.84
N ALA A 309 24.48 4.20 -10.79
CA ALA A 309 25.05 3.90 -12.10
C ALA A 309 26.52 3.45 -11.96
N ASN A 310 27.32 4.14 -11.15
CA ASN A 310 28.74 3.81 -10.96
C ASN A 310 28.95 2.41 -10.36
N TYR A 311 28.07 1.98 -9.46
CA TYR A 311 28.16 0.66 -8.82
C TYR A 311 27.34 -0.44 -9.51
N ASN A 312 26.71 -0.16 -10.67
CA ASN A 312 25.70 -1.04 -11.27
C ASN A 312 24.66 -1.52 -10.23
N SER A 313 24.25 -0.61 -9.36
CA SER A 313 23.35 -0.84 -8.24
C SER A 313 21.90 -0.89 -8.71
N SER A 314 21.19 -1.94 -8.28
CA SER A 314 19.75 -2.06 -8.43
C SER A 314 19.15 -2.43 -7.08
N ALA A 315 18.29 -1.58 -6.54
CA ALA A 315 17.63 -1.84 -5.26
C ALA A 315 16.21 -1.33 -5.21
N LEU A 316 15.36 -2.13 -4.57
CA LEU A 316 14.02 -1.77 -4.16
C LEU A 316 13.92 -2.08 -2.67
N SER A 317 14.68 -1.37 -1.82
CA SER A 317 14.77 -1.69 -0.40
C SER A 317 14.46 -0.47 0.46
N TRP A 318 14.05 -0.68 1.71
CA TRP A 318 14.00 0.37 2.72
C TRP A 318 15.37 1.04 2.92
N LYS A 319 16.48 0.32 2.65
CA LYS A 319 17.83 0.88 2.62
C LYS A 319 17.94 2.02 1.59
N THR A 320 17.26 1.91 0.44
CA THR A 320 17.25 2.95 -0.60
C THR A 320 16.63 4.25 -0.07
N PHE A 321 15.56 4.15 0.72
CA PHE A 321 14.94 5.31 1.38
C PHE A 321 15.91 5.98 2.36
N ILE A 322 16.68 5.21 3.12
CA ILE A 322 17.68 5.77 4.05
C ILE A 322 18.80 6.48 3.31
N VAL A 323 19.30 5.89 2.22
CA VAL A 323 20.37 6.53 1.44
C VAL A 323 19.87 7.85 0.84
N ILE A 324 18.67 7.87 0.27
CA ILE A 324 18.11 9.06 -0.39
C ILE A 324 17.67 10.12 0.62
N ASP A 325 16.92 9.73 1.64
CA ASP A 325 16.17 10.63 2.53
C ASP A 325 16.68 10.67 3.99
N GLY A 326 17.67 9.84 4.33
CA GLY A 326 18.36 9.87 5.62
C GLY A 326 17.67 9.15 6.79
N TYR A 327 18.42 8.93 7.86
CA TYR A 327 17.91 8.31 9.09
C TYR A 327 16.89 9.18 9.84
N ILE A 328 17.03 10.50 9.81
CA ILE A 328 16.12 11.40 10.55
C ILE A 328 14.70 11.23 10.02
N LEU A 329 14.51 11.29 8.70
CA LEU A 329 13.18 11.13 8.11
C LEU A 329 12.64 9.72 8.36
N PHE A 330 13.46 8.69 8.16
CA PHE A 330 13.08 7.30 8.40
C PHE A 330 12.55 7.09 9.82
N CYS A 331 13.31 7.53 10.82
CA CYS A 331 12.96 7.39 12.23
C CYS A 331 11.74 8.23 12.61
N LEU A 332 11.69 9.51 12.22
CA LEU A 332 10.55 10.38 12.55
C LEU A 332 9.26 9.90 11.90
N HIS A 333 9.32 9.43 10.65
CA HIS A 333 8.17 8.88 9.94
C HIS A 333 7.68 7.58 10.62
N ALA A 334 8.60 6.67 10.96
CA ALA A 334 8.26 5.45 11.69
C ALA A 334 7.63 5.76 13.06
N LEU A 335 8.24 6.66 13.84
CA LEU A 335 7.75 7.07 15.14
C LEU A 335 6.37 7.74 15.06
N PHE A 336 6.13 8.59 14.05
CA PHE A 336 4.84 9.23 13.83
C PHE A 336 3.74 8.18 13.63
N PHE A 337 3.97 7.20 12.75
CA PHE A 337 3.00 6.14 12.47
C PHE A 337 2.78 5.24 13.69
N ILE A 338 3.87 4.80 14.35
CA ILE A 338 3.78 3.99 15.57
C ILE A 338 3.00 4.74 16.66
N TYR A 339 3.31 6.01 16.91
CA TYR A 339 2.59 6.83 17.88
C TYR A 339 1.09 6.91 17.55
N MET A 340 0.73 7.18 16.29
CA MET A 340 -0.67 7.24 15.87
C MET A 340 -1.42 5.92 16.09
N GLY A 341 -0.74 4.78 15.88
CA GLY A 341 -1.32 3.47 16.10
C GLY A 341 -1.41 3.06 17.58
N LEU A 342 -0.40 3.36 18.39
CA LEU A 342 -0.35 2.98 19.81
C LEU A 342 -1.35 3.77 20.67
N ARG A 343 -1.78 4.97 20.26
CA ARG A 343 -2.87 5.70 20.93
C ARG A 343 -4.18 4.90 21.04
N GLY A 344 -4.35 3.90 20.18
CA GLY A 344 -5.52 3.02 20.20
C GLY A 344 -5.41 1.80 21.13
N GLY A 345 -4.20 1.40 21.57
CA GLY A 345 -3.96 0.31 22.54
C GLY A 345 -4.44 -1.12 22.17
N ASN A 346 -5.20 -1.31 21.10
CA ASN A 346 -5.82 -2.59 20.76
C ASN A 346 -4.83 -3.56 20.07
N LYS A 347 -4.84 -4.83 20.49
CA LYS A 347 -4.08 -5.94 19.86
C LYS A 347 -4.23 -6.00 18.34
N ASN A 348 -5.44 -5.77 17.82
CA ASN A 348 -5.70 -5.70 16.37
C ASN A 348 -4.99 -4.53 15.70
N THR A 349 -4.89 -3.39 16.39
CA THR A 349 -4.15 -2.22 15.90
C THR A 349 -2.66 -2.52 15.87
N ILE A 350 -2.12 -3.10 16.94
CA ILE A 350 -0.69 -3.50 17.00
C ILE A 350 -0.38 -4.50 15.88
N LEU A 351 -1.22 -5.51 15.70
CA LEU A 351 -1.07 -6.48 14.61
C LEU A 351 -1.09 -5.80 13.24
N PHE A 352 -2.00 -4.86 13.01
CA PHE A 352 -2.06 -4.09 11.77
C PHE A 352 -0.78 -3.26 11.56
N ILE A 353 -0.27 -2.58 12.59
CA ILE A 353 0.99 -1.82 12.52
C ILE A 353 2.15 -2.73 12.15
N ILE A 354 2.31 -3.88 12.81
CA ILE A 354 3.38 -4.84 12.52
C ILE A 354 3.36 -5.24 11.04
N ILE A 355 2.18 -5.58 10.51
CA ILE A 355 2.02 -5.97 9.11
C ILE A 355 2.25 -4.79 8.16
N TYR A 356 1.80 -3.59 8.52
CA TYR A 356 2.05 -2.38 7.74
C TYR A 356 3.55 -2.09 7.63
N PHE A 357 4.30 -2.16 8.73
CA PHE A 357 5.76 -1.99 8.71
C PHE A 357 6.47 -3.15 8.02
N ALA A 358 5.98 -4.39 8.12
CA ALA A 358 6.50 -5.51 7.34
C ALA A 358 6.35 -5.30 5.83
N SER A 359 5.31 -4.57 5.39
CA SER A 359 5.16 -4.20 3.99
C SER A 359 6.26 -3.26 3.48
N LEU A 360 6.90 -2.49 4.38
CA LEU A 360 7.97 -1.57 4.02
C LEU A 360 9.24 -2.27 3.55
N TYR A 361 9.45 -3.51 4.00
CA TYR A 361 10.52 -4.35 3.48
C TYR A 361 10.33 -4.64 1.98
N GLN A 362 9.07 -4.79 1.53
CA GLN A 362 8.72 -5.05 0.13
C GLN A 362 8.48 -3.77 -0.69
N ARG A 363 8.12 -2.65 -0.06
CA ARG A 363 7.84 -1.36 -0.70
C ARG A 363 8.27 -0.25 0.25
N PRO A 364 9.42 0.41 0.03
CA PRO A 364 9.93 1.43 0.94
C PRO A 364 8.91 2.56 1.16
N PHE A 365 9.11 3.33 2.23
CA PHE A 365 8.22 4.44 2.59
C PHE A 365 7.92 5.33 1.39
N ASP A 366 6.63 5.56 1.19
CA ASP A 366 6.10 6.43 0.15
C ASP A 366 5.08 7.36 0.79
N PHE A 367 5.26 8.67 0.57
CA PHE A 367 4.37 9.73 1.02
C PHE A 367 3.05 9.80 0.22
N SER A 368 2.71 8.73 -0.53
CA SER A 368 1.42 8.62 -1.19
C SER A 368 0.25 8.73 -0.20
N LEU A 369 -0.78 9.48 -0.59
CA LEU A 369 -2.05 9.54 0.13
C LEU A 369 -2.71 8.16 0.19
N GLY A 370 -2.54 7.30 -0.82
CA GLY A 370 -3.04 5.93 -0.82
C GLY A 370 -2.58 5.09 0.38
N TYR A 371 -1.27 5.08 0.68
CA TYR A 371 -0.73 4.37 1.84
C TYR A 371 -1.16 5.00 3.18
N TRP A 372 -1.22 6.32 3.26
CA TRP A 372 -1.72 7.03 4.44
C TRP A 372 -3.20 6.73 4.71
N LEU A 373 -4.03 6.70 3.67
CA LEU A 373 -5.44 6.30 3.78
C LEU A 373 -5.59 4.91 4.39
N ILE A 374 -4.83 3.93 3.87
CA ILE A 374 -4.81 2.56 4.37
C ILE A 374 -4.40 2.51 5.85
N PHE A 375 -3.32 3.21 6.22
CA PHE A 375 -2.80 3.21 7.57
C PHE A 375 -3.79 3.78 8.59
N PHE A 376 -4.21 5.03 8.36
CA PHE A 376 -5.11 5.75 9.28
C PHE A 376 -6.47 5.05 9.38
N ALA A 377 -7.02 4.60 8.25
CA ALA A 377 -8.29 3.88 8.29
C ALA A 377 -8.16 2.50 8.93
N GLY A 378 -7.03 1.79 8.77
CA GLY A 378 -6.79 0.52 9.45
C GLY A 378 -6.78 0.65 10.97
N ILE A 379 -6.17 1.71 11.50
CA ILE A 379 -6.25 2.04 12.94
C ILE A 379 -7.69 2.38 13.35
N LEU A 380 -8.41 3.17 12.57
CA LEU A 380 -9.79 3.53 12.92
C LEU A 380 -10.74 2.32 12.89
N TYR A 381 -10.59 1.42 11.91
CA TYR A 381 -11.37 0.19 11.79
C TYR A 381 -11.02 -0.86 12.85
N SER A 382 -9.79 -0.87 13.35
CA SER A 382 -9.43 -1.74 14.47
C SER A 382 -10.13 -1.32 15.75
N LEU A 383 -10.29 0.00 15.98
CA LEU A 383 -10.89 0.61 17.17
C LEU A 383 -12.43 0.60 17.18
N ASN A 384 -13.09 0.98 16.08
CA ASN A 384 -14.56 1.17 16.03
C ASN A 384 -15.41 -0.08 16.35
N LYS A 385 -14.81 -1.28 16.38
CA LYS A 385 -15.55 -2.50 16.73
C LYS A 385 -15.54 -2.83 18.23
N GLU A 386 -14.67 -2.19 19.02
CA GLU A 386 -14.67 -2.38 20.48
C GLU A 386 -15.69 -1.47 21.18
N GLU A 387 -15.92 -0.26 20.67
CA GLU A 387 -16.99 0.63 21.18
C GLU A 387 -18.37 -0.04 21.12
N ASN A 388 -18.67 -0.80 20.06
CA ASN A 388 -19.95 -1.51 19.92
C ASN A 388 -20.10 -2.77 20.82
N THR A 389 -19.04 -3.21 21.50
CA THR A 389 -19.08 -4.38 22.39
C THR A 389 -19.16 -4.02 23.87
N VAL A 390 -18.84 -2.78 24.25
CA VAL A 390 -18.93 -2.31 25.64
C VAL A 390 -20.32 -1.76 25.97
N ASP A 391 -21.02 -1.14 25.01
CA ASP A 391 -22.36 -0.55 25.25
C ASP A 391 -23.53 -1.56 25.22
N ASN A 392 -23.32 -2.79 24.77
CA ASN A 392 -24.40 -3.80 24.70
C ASN A 392 -24.53 -4.66 25.97
N LYS A 393 -23.65 -4.49 26.97
CA LYS A 393 -23.79 -5.17 28.28
C LYS A 393 -24.40 -4.28 29.36
N SER A 394 -24.52 -2.97 29.14
CA SER A 394 -25.12 -2.02 30.09
C SER A 394 -26.61 -1.75 29.86
N LEU A 395 -27.24 -2.39 28.85
CA LEU A 395 -28.66 -2.18 28.50
C LEU A 395 -29.55 -3.43 28.61
N SER A 396 -29.09 -4.51 29.27
CA SER A 396 -29.94 -5.68 29.56
C SER A 396 -30.08 -5.92 31.07
N ARG A 397 -30.93 -5.13 31.72
CA ARG A 397 -31.79 -5.44 32.88
C ARG A 397 -32.23 -4.14 33.56
N GLY A 398 -33.28 -3.54 33.01
CA GLY A 398 -34.06 -2.48 33.64
C GLY A 398 -35.52 -2.74 33.32
N ASN A 399 -36.22 -3.32 34.29
CA ASN A 399 -37.64 -3.62 34.39
C ASN A 399 -38.57 -3.07 33.29
N VAL A 400 -39.02 -3.96 32.42
CA VAL A 400 -40.32 -3.84 31.75
C VAL A 400 -41.28 -4.71 32.54
N ASN A 401 -42.10 -4.06 33.37
CA ASN A 401 -43.44 -4.46 33.83
C ASN A 401 -43.74 -3.75 35.14
N GLU A 402 -44.44 -2.62 35.06
CA GLU A 402 -45.53 -2.26 35.99
C GLU A 402 -46.17 -0.96 35.49
N GLU A 403 -47.06 -1.09 34.51
CA GLU A 403 -48.22 -0.21 34.43
C GLU A 403 -49.22 -0.70 35.47
N LYS A 404 -49.58 0.15 36.44
CA LYS A 404 -50.96 0.23 36.94
C LYS A 404 -51.21 1.50 37.79
N SER A 405 -52.27 2.18 37.36
CA SER A 405 -53.26 2.96 38.12
C SER A 405 -52.84 4.26 38.82
N ILE A 406 -53.27 5.34 38.18
CA ILE A 406 -53.88 6.54 38.77
C ILE A 406 -54.96 6.14 39.81
N VAL A 407 -54.87 6.65 41.05
CA VAL A 407 -56.00 7.12 41.90
C VAL A 407 -55.46 8.12 42.94
N CYS A 408 -56.24 9.17 43.16
CA CYS A 408 -56.12 10.32 44.06
C CYS A 408 -55.73 10.03 45.53
N ASN A 409 -54.83 10.84 46.09
CA ASN A 409 -55.14 11.92 47.06
C ASN A 409 -53.92 12.83 47.25
#